data_AF-A0A451BGN5-F1
#
_entry.id   AF-A0A451BGN5-F1
#
_cell.length_a   1.000
_cell.length_b   1.000
_cell.length_c   1.000
_cell.angle_alpha   90.00
_cell.angle_beta   90.00
_cell.angle_gamma   90.00
#
_symmetry.space_group_name_H-M   'P 1'
#
loop_
_entity.id
_entity.type
_entity.pdbx_description
1 polymer ?
#
loop_
_entity_poly.entity_id
_entity_poly.type
_entity_poly.pdbx_seq_one_letter_code
_entity_poly.pdbx_strand_id
1 'polypeptide(L)'
;METLRRFLFFCSGTDRVIIEDCHRHDQLIKSAIGATVLLTSFLAILSGGYALHTVFRDISVAIPLGILWGLLIFNLDRFIVMSITQRGVYRFFMFIARLILAGLIAIVVIRPLELRLFSPEIENHLQREKAAEIERIHYLAEQQQEKYHRQYTKDLKARQERYGIDSLKQDKGKYREDLLACRKRLRELEDRYLNECAGEAGTMLRGDGPECRRTYIAKLDKSWTNDHVVGSSTPDNEKASAVS
;
A
#
# COMPACT_ATOMS: atom_id res chain seq x y z
N MET A 1 -18.33 37.58 -45.38
CA MET A 1 -17.08 38.36 -45.24
C MET A 1 -17.29 39.64 -44.43
N GLU A 2 -18.29 40.46 -44.77
CA GLU A 2 -18.63 41.71 -44.05
C GLU A 2 -18.86 41.54 -42.54
N THR A 3 -19.63 40.53 -42.13
CA THR A 3 -19.95 40.27 -40.70
C THR A 3 -18.74 39.93 -39.84
N LEU A 4 -17.84 39.09 -40.36
CA LEU A 4 -16.59 38.73 -39.68
C LEU A 4 -15.67 39.94 -39.55
N ARG A 5 -15.54 40.74 -40.61
CA ARG A 5 -14.74 41.98 -40.60
C ARG A 5 -15.28 42.97 -39.57
N ARG A 6 -16.61 43.13 -39.49
CA ARG A 6 -17.28 43.99 -38.49
C ARG A 6 -17.05 43.52 -37.05
N PHE A 7 -17.06 42.21 -36.83
CA PHE A 7 -16.75 41.64 -35.51
C PHE A 7 -15.28 41.84 -35.13
N LEU A 8 -14.36 41.65 -36.07
CA LEU A 8 -12.93 41.92 -35.87
C LEU A 8 -12.64 43.40 -35.55
N PHE A 9 -13.33 44.34 -36.21
CA PHE A 9 -13.22 45.77 -35.88
C PHE A 9 -13.78 46.10 -34.50
N PHE A 10 -14.84 45.41 -34.07
CA PHE A 10 -15.33 45.53 -32.71
C PHE A 10 -14.30 45.02 -31.68
N CYS A 11 -13.67 43.88 -31.96
CA CYS A 11 -12.62 43.30 -31.11
C CYS A 11 -11.39 44.20 -31.01
N SER A 12 -10.99 44.89 -32.10
CA SER A 12 -9.86 45.82 -32.07
C SER A 12 -10.17 47.16 -31.38
N GLY A 13 -11.43 47.40 -31.01
CA GLY A 13 -11.84 48.64 -30.35
C GLY A 13 -11.78 49.87 -31.25
N THR A 14 -11.81 49.69 -32.57
CA THR A 14 -11.75 50.83 -33.51
C THR A 14 -13.14 51.34 -33.87
N ASP A 15 -13.27 52.66 -34.05
CA ASP A 15 -14.50 53.28 -34.54
C ASP A 15 -14.81 52.78 -35.96
N ARG A 16 -16.02 52.25 -36.13
CA ARG A 16 -16.47 51.60 -37.38
C ARG A 16 -16.66 52.63 -38.49
N VAL A 17 -17.12 53.83 -38.17
CA VAL A 17 -17.44 54.86 -39.16
C VAL A 17 -16.15 55.40 -39.80
N ILE A 18 -15.10 55.55 -38.98
CA ILE A 18 -13.82 56.12 -39.41
C ILE A 18 -13.01 55.11 -40.24
N ILE A 19 -13.09 53.82 -39.91
CA ILE A 19 -12.29 52.78 -40.58
C ILE A 19 -12.82 52.42 -41.97
N GLU A 20 -14.12 52.55 -42.18
CA GLU A 20 -14.78 52.16 -43.44
C GLU A 20 -14.38 53.11 -44.58
N ASP A 21 -14.04 54.36 -44.25
CA ASP A 21 -13.53 55.39 -45.17
C ASP A 21 -12.01 55.30 -45.40
N CYS A 22 -11.28 54.47 -44.66
CA CYS A 22 -9.82 54.31 -44.77
C CYS A 22 -9.39 53.36 -45.89
N HIS A 23 -8.12 53.44 -46.30
CA HIS A 23 -7.52 52.54 -47.27
C HIS A 23 -7.60 51.07 -46.82
N ARG A 24 -7.78 50.16 -47.78
CA ARG A 24 -7.91 48.70 -47.54
C ARG A 24 -6.74 48.12 -46.73
N HIS A 25 -5.55 48.69 -46.83
CA HIS A 25 -4.37 48.29 -46.05
C HIS A 25 -4.55 48.54 -44.55
N ASP A 26 -5.07 49.71 -44.15
CA ASP A 26 -5.29 50.07 -42.75
C ASP A 26 -6.42 49.24 -42.12
N GLN A 27 -7.46 48.97 -42.91
CA GLN A 27 -8.54 48.05 -42.53
C GLN A 27 -8.01 46.64 -42.23
N LEU A 28 -7.09 46.13 -43.06
CA LEU A 28 -6.47 44.82 -42.84
C LEU A 28 -5.65 44.79 -41.54
N ILE A 29 -4.81 45.80 -41.30
CA ILE A 29 -4.00 45.89 -40.07
C ILE A 29 -4.90 45.92 -38.82
N LYS A 30 -5.97 46.71 -38.84
CA LYS A 30 -6.88 46.84 -37.69
C LYS A 30 -7.73 45.60 -37.48
N SER A 31 -8.11 44.90 -38.56
CA SER A 31 -8.76 43.60 -38.46
C SER A 31 -7.82 42.52 -37.91
N ALA A 32 -6.54 42.55 -38.26
CA ALA A 32 -5.53 41.62 -37.75
C ALA A 32 -5.28 41.81 -36.24
N ILE A 33 -5.22 43.06 -35.76
CA ILE A 33 -5.14 43.37 -34.32
C ILE A 33 -6.37 42.83 -33.58
N GLY A 34 -7.56 42.99 -34.15
CA GLY A 34 -8.79 42.42 -33.60
C GLY A 34 -8.77 40.88 -33.57
N ALA A 35 -8.20 40.25 -34.60
CA ALA A 35 -8.03 38.80 -34.66
C ALA A 35 -7.10 38.29 -33.57
N THR A 36 -5.99 38.99 -33.30
CA THR A 36 -5.06 38.58 -32.24
C THR A 36 -5.68 38.66 -30.85
N VAL A 37 -6.47 39.69 -30.57
CA VAL A 37 -7.17 39.87 -29.28
C VAL A 37 -8.27 38.82 -29.09
N LEU A 38 -8.95 38.46 -30.17
CA LEU A 38 -9.95 37.40 -30.14
C LEU A 38 -9.29 36.03 -29.89
N LEU A 39 -8.16 35.76 -30.55
CA LEU A 39 -7.44 34.50 -30.40
C LEU A 39 -6.90 34.35 -28.97
N THR A 40 -6.33 35.40 -28.38
CA THR A 40 -5.85 35.39 -26.99
C THR A 40 -7.00 35.13 -26.01
N SER A 41 -8.14 35.79 -26.19
CA SER A 41 -9.34 35.53 -25.37
C SER A 41 -9.86 34.09 -25.53
N PHE A 42 -9.95 33.57 -26.76
CA PHE A 42 -10.42 32.21 -27.00
C PHE A 42 -9.52 31.17 -26.33
N LEU A 43 -8.20 31.30 -26.47
CA LEU A 43 -7.23 30.44 -25.79
C LEU A 43 -7.32 30.58 -24.27
N ALA A 44 -7.62 31.77 -23.76
CA ALA A 44 -7.85 32.00 -22.34
C ALA A 44 -9.13 31.34 -21.82
N ILE A 45 -10.21 31.28 -22.61
CA ILE A 45 -11.42 30.52 -22.25
C ILE A 45 -11.10 29.04 -22.12
N LEU A 46 -10.36 28.48 -23.09
CA LEU A 46 -9.97 27.06 -23.05
C LEU A 46 -9.03 26.75 -21.87
N SER A 47 -8.01 27.58 -21.67
CA SER A 47 -7.03 27.43 -20.59
C SER A 47 -7.66 27.63 -19.21
N GLY A 48 -8.39 28.73 -19.02
CA GLY A 48 -9.10 29.05 -17.78
C GLY A 48 -10.20 28.03 -17.47
N GLY A 49 -10.99 27.62 -18.47
CA GLY A 49 -12.01 26.59 -18.31
C GLY A 49 -11.41 25.24 -17.89
N TYR A 50 -10.29 24.83 -18.49
CA TYR A 50 -9.57 23.62 -18.07
C TYR A 50 -9.03 23.74 -16.65
N ALA A 51 -8.40 24.86 -16.30
CA ALA A 51 -7.89 25.10 -14.93
C ALA A 51 -9.02 25.04 -13.90
N LEU A 52 -10.15 25.71 -14.16
CA LEU A 52 -11.31 25.70 -13.28
C LEU A 52 -11.95 24.30 -13.18
N HIS A 53 -11.99 23.55 -14.27
CA HIS A 53 -12.39 22.15 -14.25
C HIS A 53 -11.49 21.30 -13.35
N THR A 54 -10.17 21.51 -13.36
CA THR A 54 -9.25 20.76 -12.48
C THR A 54 -9.42 21.09 -10.99
N VAL A 55 -9.84 22.32 -10.65
CA VAL A 55 -10.05 22.76 -9.27
C VAL A 55 -11.42 22.34 -8.75
N PHE A 56 -12.50 22.66 -9.49
CA PHE A 56 -13.87 22.44 -9.04
C PHE A 56 -14.40 21.04 -9.36
N ARG A 57 -13.77 20.31 -10.30
CA ARG A 57 -14.19 18.99 -10.79
C ARG A 57 -15.66 18.95 -11.26
N ASP A 58 -16.20 20.09 -11.66
CA ASP A 58 -17.57 20.25 -12.14
C ASP A 58 -17.56 21.04 -13.46
N ILE A 59 -18.02 20.38 -14.53
CA ILE A 59 -18.15 20.98 -15.87
C ILE A 59 -19.14 22.15 -15.86
N SER A 60 -20.21 22.04 -15.08
CA SER A 60 -21.32 23.01 -15.04
C SER A 60 -20.85 24.36 -14.52
N VAL A 61 -19.87 24.35 -13.61
CA VAL A 61 -19.24 25.54 -13.02
C VAL A 61 -18.04 26.00 -13.86
N ALA A 62 -17.29 25.08 -14.44
CA ALA A 62 -16.08 25.39 -15.22
C ALA A 62 -16.37 26.16 -16.52
N ILE A 63 -17.44 25.82 -17.24
CA ILE A 63 -17.81 26.49 -18.50
C ILE A 63 -18.13 27.98 -18.30
N PRO A 64 -19.09 28.38 -17.44
CA PRO A 64 -19.45 29.79 -17.27
C PRO A 64 -18.30 30.60 -16.67
N LEU A 65 -17.53 30.05 -15.72
CA LEU A 65 -16.37 30.72 -15.15
C LEU A 65 -15.21 30.85 -16.16
N GLY A 66 -15.00 29.85 -17.02
CA GLY A 66 -14.01 29.92 -18.10
C GLY A 66 -14.35 30.99 -19.14
N ILE A 67 -15.62 31.10 -19.51
CA ILE A 67 -16.13 32.18 -20.37
C ILE A 67 -15.94 33.54 -19.70
N LEU A 68 -16.31 33.67 -18.41
CA LEU A 68 -16.10 34.89 -17.63
C LEU A 68 -14.62 35.29 -17.61
N TRP A 69 -13.71 34.34 -17.40
CA TRP A 69 -12.27 34.56 -17.38
C TRP A 69 -11.71 35.03 -18.73
N GLY A 70 -12.12 34.36 -19.81
CA GLY A 70 -11.73 34.79 -21.15
C GLY A 70 -12.34 36.12 -21.57
N LEU A 71 -13.52 36.48 -21.06
CA LEU A 71 -14.16 37.77 -21.27
C LEU A 71 -13.46 38.89 -20.47
N LEU A 72 -12.93 38.57 -19.29
CA LEU A 72 -12.05 39.46 -18.52
C LEU A 72 -10.75 39.75 -19.28
N ILE A 73 -10.11 38.70 -19.82
CA ILE A 73 -8.88 38.84 -20.62
C ILE A 73 -9.17 39.59 -21.92
N PHE A 74 -10.29 39.33 -22.58
CA PHE A 74 -10.73 40.08 -23.75
C PHE A 74 -10.90 41.57 -23.44
N ASN A 75 -11.53 41.90 -22.31
CA ASN A 75 -11.75 43.27 -21.89
C ASN A 75 -10.43 44.00 -21.62
N LEU A 76 -9.51 43.34 -20.90
CA LEU A 76 -8.19 43.88 -20.59
C LEU A 76 -7.33 44.08 -21.85
N ASP A 77 -7.27 43.08 -22.72
CA ASP A 77 -6.45 43.13 -23.94
C ASP A 77 -7.01 44.20 -24.91
N ARG A 78 -8.35 44.32 -25.01
CA ARG A 78 -9.01 45.39 -25.76
C ARG A 78 -8.71 46.78 -25.19
N PHE A 79 -8.78 46.96 -23.87
CA PHE A 79 -8.45 48.22 -23.21
C PHE A 79 -7.01 48.66 -23.50
N ILE A 80 -6.07 47.72 -23.49
CA ILE A 80 -4.66 47.98 -23.81
C ILE A 80 -4.50 48.37 -25.28
N VAL A 81 -5.16 47.67 -26.21
CA VAL A 81 -5.09 48.03 -27.64
C VAL A 81 -5.63 49.43 -27.90
N MET A 82 -6.71 49.82 -27.22
CA MET A 82 -7.31 51.14 -27.36
C MET A 82 -6.43 52.25 -26.76
N SER A 83 -5.64 51.96 -25.72
CA SER A 83 -4.78 52.95 -25.06
C SER A 83 -3.46 53.25 -25.80
N ILE A 84 -3.07 52.43 -26.78
CA ILE A 84 -1.82 52.58 -27.57
C ILE A 84 -1.80 53.83 -28.47
N THR A 85 -2.97 54.42 -28.76
CA THR A 85 -3.09 55.64 -29.61
C THR A 85 -2.50 56.90 -28.95
N GLN A 86 -2.23 56.89 -27.64
CA GLN A 86 -1.57 58.00 -26.95
C GLN A 86 -0.09 58.15 -27.42
N ARG A 87 0.37 59.38 -27.67
CA ARG A 87 1.75 59.68 -28.11
C ARG A 87 2.69 59.85 -26.89
N GLY A 88 3.94 59.36 -26.99
CA GLY A 88 5.03 59.65 -26.04
C GLY A 88 5.48 58.49 -25.14
N VAL A 89 6.26 58.82 -24.10
CA VAL A 89 6.85 57.90 -23.08
C VAL A 89 5.82 57.02 -22.37
N TYR A 90 4.56 57.46 -22.28
CA TYR A 90 3.45 56.69 -21.70
C TYR A 90 3.14 55.39 -22.46
N ARG A 91 3.45 55.31 -23.76
CA ARG A 91 3.29 54.08 -24.55
C ARG A 91 4.23 52.98 -24.09
N PHE A 92 5.49 53.34 -23.80
CA PHE A 92 6.50 52.39 -23.33
C PHE A 92 6.19 51.89 -21.91
N PHE A 93 5.72 52.80 -21.04
CA PHE A 93 5.29 52.43 -19.69
C PHE A 93 4.08 51.48 -19.69
N MET A 94 3.06 51.75 -20.52
CA MET A 94 1.91 50.85 -20.71
C MET A 94 2.33 49.47 -21.26
N PHE A 95 3.29 49.43 -22.19
CA PHE A 95 3.83 48.18 -22.71
C PHE A 95 4.58 47.36 -21.64
N ILE A 96 5.38 48.02 -20.80
CA ILE A 96 6.08 47.37 -19.68
C ILE A 96 5.08 46.85 -18.65
N ALA A 97 4.08 47.65 -18.28
CA ALA A 97 3.04 47.23 -17.35
C ALA A 97 2.31 45.96 -17.84
N ARG A 98 2.05 45.85 -19.16
CA ARG A 98 1.50 44.63 -19.79
C ARG A 98 2.43 43.42 -19.61
N LEU A 99 3.73 43.61 -19.80
CA LEU A 99 4.72 42.54 -19.72
C LEU A 99 4.90 42.05 -18.27
N ILE A 100 4.87 42.96 -17.30
CA ILE A 100 4.89 42.63 -15.86
C ILE A 100 3.62 41.87 -15.47
N LEU A 101 2.44 42.35 -15.89
CA LEU A 101 1.17 41.69 -15.58
C LEU A 101 1.09 40.28 -16.20
N ALA A 102 1.52 40.13 -17.45
CA ALA A 102 1.61 38.83 -18.12
C ALA A 102 2.60 37.89 -17.43
N GLY A 103 3.76 38.41 -16.98
CA GLY A 103 4.75 37.64 -16.22
C GLY A 103 4.22 37.16 -14.88
N LEU A 104 3.50 38.01 -14.14
CA LEU A 104 2.87 37.64 -12.87
C LEU A 104 1.81 36.56 -13.05
N ILE A 105 0.93 36.70 -14.05
CA ILE A 105 -0.08 35.68 -14.37
C ILE A 105 0.61 34.37 -14.78
N ALA A 106 1.66 34.45 -15.60
CA ALA A 106 2.42 33.26 -16.00
C ALA A 106 3.01 32.53 -14.80
N ILE A 107 3.67 33.21 -13.87
CA ILE A 107 4.26 32.57 -12.68
C ILE A 107 3.18 31.90 -11.82
N VAL A 108 2.07 32.61 -11.58
CA VAL A 108 0.96 32.10 -10.76
C VAL A 108 0.30 30.87 -11.39
N VAL A 109 0.19 30.82 -12.72
CA VAL A 109 -0.42 29.69 -13.45
C VAL A 109 0.58 28.54 -13.65
N ILE A 110 1.85 28.82 -13.88
CA ILE A 110 2.89 27.81 -14.14
C ILE A 110 3.16 26.96 -12.90
N ARG A 111 3.25 27.56 -11.70
CA ARG A 111 3.54 26.82 -10.45
C ARG A 111 2.58 25.66 -10.14
N PRO A 112 1.25 25.81 -10.18
CA PRO A 112 0.34 24.69 -9.94
C PRO A 112 0.41 23.64 -11.06
N LEU A 113 0.63 24.06 -12.32
CA LEU A 113 0.79 23.14 -13.46
C LEU A 113 2.08 22.32 -13.35
N GLU A 114 3.19 22.95 -12.97
CA GLU A 114 4.49 22.33 -12.71
C GLU A 114 4.33 21.21 -11.67
N LEU A 115 3.78 21.52 -10.51
CA LEU A 115 3.55 20.54 -9.45
C LEU A 115 2.57 19.44 -9.87
N ARG A 116 1.55 19.76 -10.67
CA ARG A 116 0.57 18.77 -11.11
C ARG A 116 1.14 17.79 -12.14
N LEU A 117 1.97 18.30 -13.06
CA LEU A 117 2.66 17.49 -14.06
C LEU A 117 3.69 16.57 -13.40
N PHE A 118 4.41 17.06 -12.39
CA PHE A 118 5.44 16.29 -11.68
C PHE A 118 4.92 15.50 -10.49
N SER A 119 3.63 15.60 -10.13
CA SER A 119 3.02 14.83 -9.04
C SER A 119 3.33 13.32 -9.06
N PRO A 120 3.20 12.60 -10.20
CA PRO A 120 3.52 11.17 -10.22
C PRO A 120 5.01 10.88 -10.03
N GLU A 121 5.88 11.75 -10.56
CA GLU A 121 7.33 11.60 -10.41
C GLU A 121 7.75 11.85 -8.96
N ILE A 122 7.20 12.88 -8.33
CA ILE A 122 7.42 13.19 -6.91
C ILE A 122 6.96 12.02 -6.04
N GLU A 123 5.78 11.44 -6.30
CA GLU A 123 5.29 10.29 -5.55
C GLU A 123 6.20 9.08 -5.74
N ASN A 124 6.65 8.79 -6.97
CA ASN A 124 7.57 7.68 -7.23
C ASN A 124 8.91 7.86 -6.50
N HIS A 125 9.48 9.07 -6.54
CA HIS A 125 10.70 9.37 -5.79
C HIS A 125 10.49 9.21 -4.28
N LEU A 126 9.38 9.71 -3.74
CA LEU A 126 9.05 9.59 -2.32
C LEU A 126 8.86 8.12 -1.90
N GLN A 127 8.19 7.31 -2.72
CA GLN A 127 8.01 5.89 -2.46
C GLN A 127 9.34 5.12 -2.50
N ARG A 128 10.24 5.46 -3.43
CA ARG A 128 11.59 4.88 -3.49
C ARG A 128 12.41 5.22 -2.25
N GLU A 129 12.39 6.48 -1.79
CA GLU A 129 13.08 6.87 -0.56
C GLU A 129 12.52 6.17 0.66
N LYS A 130 11.18 6.09 0.79
CA LYS A 130 10.53 5.36 1.89
C LYS A 130 10.90 3.88 1.89
N ALA A 131 10.88 3.23 0.73
CA ALA A 131 11.26 1.83 0.61
C ALA A 131 12.74 1.60 0.99
N ALA A 132 13.64 2.45 0.52
CA ALA A 132 15.05 2.39 0.88
C ALA A 132 15.29 2.61 2.39
N GLU A 133 14.54 3.51 3.02
CA GLU A 133 14.66 3.77 4.46
C GLU A 133 14.10 2.60 5.29
N ILE A 134 12.97 2.00 4.87
CA ILE A 134 12.42 0.80 5.50
C ILE A 134 13.43 -0.35 5.41
N GLU A 135 14.05 -0.57 4.25
CA GLU A 135 15.07 -1.60 4.06
C GLU A 135 16.27 -1.40 5.00
N ARG A 136 16.75 -0.16 5.17
CA ARG A 136 17.82 0.17 6.13
C ARG A 136 17.44 -0.15 7.57
N ILE A 137 16.21 0.18 7.98
CA ILE A 137 15.72 -0.12 9.33
C ILE A 137 15.65 -1.64 9.56
N HIS A 138 15.11 -2.39 8.59
CA HIS A 138 15.06 -3.86 8.67
C HIS A 138 16.46 -4.46 8.77
N TYR A 139 17.41 -4.00 7.95
CA TYR A 139 18.80 -4.45 8.02
C TYR A 139 19.44 -4.21 9.40
N LEU A 140 19.24 -3.03 9.98
CA LEU A 140 19.77 -2.71 11.31
C LEU A 140 19.10 -3.56 12.41
N ALA A 141 17.79 -3.82 12.29
CA ALA A 141 17.06 -4.66 13.22
C ALA A 141 17.56 -6.12 13.20
N GLU A 142 17.77 -6.69 12.01
CA GLU A 142 18.33 -8.04 11.86
C GLU A 142 19.74 -8.16 12.44
N GLN A 143 20.60 -7.18 12.19
CA GLN A 143 21.94 -7.15 12.78
C GLN A 143 21.90 -7.08 14.31
N GLN A 144 21.00 -6.27 14.86
CA GLN A 144 20.84 -6.15 16.30
C GLN A 144 20.31 -7.46 16.90
N GLN A 145 19.35 -8.09 16.24
CA GLN A 145 18.78 -9.37 16.65
C GLN A 145 19.84 -10.47 16.61
N GLU A 146 20.69 -10.52 15.59
CA GLU A 146 21.76 -11.50 15.50
C GLU A 146 22.79 -11.32 16.63
N LYS A 147 23.17 -10.07 16.93
CA LYS A 147 24.05 -9.74 18.07
C LYS A 147 23.44 -10.19 19.39
N TYR A 148 22.16 -9.90 19.59
CA TYR A 148 21.42 -10.33 20.78
C TYR A 148 21.37 -11.86 20.90
N HIS A 149 21.03 -12.58 19.83
CA HIS A 149 20.99 -14.04 19.82
C HIS A 149 22.37 -14.67 20.08
N ARG A 150 23.43 -14.13 19.48
CA ARG A 150 24.80 -14.59 19.74
C ARG A 150 25.20 -14.39 21.20
N GLN A 151 24.83 -13.26 21.81
CA GLN A 151 25.11 -13.00 23.22
C GLN A 151 24.28 -13.93 24.13
N TYR A 152 22.97 -13.99 23.91
CA TYR A 152 22.05 -14.82 24.66
C TYR A 152 22.43 -16.30 24.61
N THR A 153 22.77 -16.83 23.44
CA THR A 153 23.18 -18.24 23.28
C THR A 153 24.50 -18.55 24.00
N LYS A 154 25.45 -17.61 24.02
CA LYS A 154 26.68 -17.75 24.81
C LYS A 154 26.38 -17.80 26.30
N ASP A 155 25.54 -16.89 26.80
CA ASP A 155 25.15 -16.84 28.22
C ASP A 155 24.38 -18.09 28.64
N LEU A 156 23.51 -18.60 27.76
CA LEU A 156 22.73 -19.80 28.00
C LEU A 156 23.61 -21.06 28.05
N LYS A 157 24.59 -21.18 27.15
CA LYS A 157 25.62 -22.25 27.19
C LYS A 157 26.45 -22.18 28.47
N ALA A 158 26.94 -20.98 28.84
CA ALA A 158 27.70 -20.79 30.07
C ALA A 158 26.89 -21.16 31.33
N ARG A 159 25.58 -20.88 31.32
CA ARG A 159 24.66 -21.28 32.40
C ARG A 159 24.45 -22.80 32.40
N GLN A 160 24.26 -23.42 31.24
CA GLN A 160 24.06 -24.86 31.08
C GLN A 160 25.26 -25.68 31.56
N GLU A 161 26.47 -25.22 31.24
CA GLU A 161 27.73 -25.77 31.73
C GLU A 161 27.86 -25.61 33.25
N ARG A 162 27.56 -24.43 33.79
CA ARG A 162 27.62 -24.17 35.25
C ARG A 162 26.73 -25.09 36.08
N TYR A 163 25.53 -25.40 35.59
CA TYR A 163 24.58 -26.27 36.29
C TYR A 163 24.70 -27.75 35.90
N GLY A 164 25.62 -28.11 34.99
CA GLY A 164 25.79 -29.50 34.55
C GLY A 164 24.50 -30.12 33.97
N ILE A 165 23.71 -29.34 33.22
CA ILE A 165 22.40 -29.81 32.72
C ILE A 165 22.55 -30.98 31.75
N ASP A 166 23.67 -31.08 31.03
CA ASP A 166 23.90 -32.15 30.06
C ASP A 166 24.12 -33.51 30.72
N SER A 167 24.83 -33.57 31.84
CA SER A 167 24.94 -34.80 32.62
C SER A 167 23.59 -35.18 33.22
N LEU A 168 22.84 -34.21 33.77
CA LEU A 168 21.49 -34.45 34.28
C LEU A 168 20.52 -34.96 33.21
N LYS A 169 20.61 -34.45 31.96
CA LYS A 169 19.82 -34.96 30.83
C LYS A 169 20.22 -36.39 30.46
N GLN A 170 21.51 -36.69 30.45
CA GLN A 170 22.01 -38.03 30.17
C GLN A 170 21.52 -39.03 31.22
N ASP A 171 21.62 -38.67 32.51
CA ASP A 171 21.15 -39.50 33.61
C ASP A 171 19.64 -39.73 33.53
N LYS A 172 18.86 -38.67 33.29
CA LYS A 172 17.41 -38.79 33.06
C LYS A 172 17.09 -39.71 31.88
N GLY A 173 17.88 -39.67 30.81
CA GLY A 173 17.76 -40.56 29.66
C GLY A 173 17.96 -42.02 30.04
N LYS A 174 19.05 -42.32 30.75
CA LYS A 174 19.36 -43.68 31.25
C LYS A 174 18.26 -44.20 32.15
N TYR A 175 17.85 -43.43 33.16
CA TYR A 175 16.77 -43.84 34.07
C TYR A 175 15.45 -44.10 33.34
N ARG A 176 15.15 -43.33 32.28
CA ARG A 176 13.94 -43.54 31.47
C ARG A 176 14.02 -44.83 30.67
N GLU A 177 15.19 -45.16 30.12
CA GLU A 177 15.41 -46.40 29.38
C GLU A 177 15.35 -47.62 30.30
N ASP A 178 15.99 -47.55 31.47
CA ASP A 178 15.95 -48.60 32.51
C ASP A 178 14.52 -48.88 32.97
N LEU A 179 13.73 -47.82 33.17
CA LEU A 179 12.33 -47.93 33.58
C LEU A 179 11.48 -48.60 32.49
N LEU A 180 11.75 -48.29 31.21
CA LEU A 180 11.10 -48.94 30.07
C LEU A 180 11.49 -50.42 29.96
N ALA A 181 12.77 -50.75 30.15
CA ALA A 181 13.25 -52.12 30.14
C ALA A 181 12.66 -52.94 31.31
N CYS A 182 12.63 -52.38 32.52
CA CYS A 182 12.00 -53.00 33.68
C CYS A 182 10.50 -53.25 33.43
N ARG A 183 9.80 -52.26 32.89
CA ARG A 183 8.38 -52.38 32.55
C ARG A 183 8.12 -53.45 31.48
N LYS A 184 9.01 -53.58 30.50
CA LYS A 184 8.92 -54.63 29.47
C LYS A 184 9.13 -56.02 30.07
N ARG A 185 10.15 -56.18 30.91
CA ARG A 185 10.39 -57.44 31.64
C ARG A 185 9.20 -57.82 32.52
N LEU A 186 8.61 -56.86 33.22
CA LEU A 186 7.43 -57.12 34.05
C LEU A 186 6.27 -57.67 33.21
N ARG A 187 5.99 -57.05 32.06
CA ARG A 187 4.97 -57.56 31.11
C ARG A 187 5.31 -58.95 30.58
N GLU A 188 6.57 -59.19 30.21
CA GLU A 188 7.00 -60.52 29.75
C GLU A 188 6.89 -61.61 30.84
N LEU A 189 7.15 -61.28 32.11
CA LEU A 189 6.94 -62.19 33.24
C LEU A 189 5.45 -62.44 33.50
N GLU A 190 4.64 -61.38 33.43
CA GLU A 190 3.19 -61.47 33.59
C GLU A 190 2.57 -62.34 32.49
N ASP A 191 2.96 -62.13 31.23
CA ASP A 191 2.50 -62.92 30.10
C ASP A 191 2.92 -64.39 30.22
N ARG A 192 4.18 -64.67 30.60
CA ARG A 192 4.63 -66.06 30.86
C ARG A 192 3.83 -66.72 31.98
N TYR A 193 3.64 -66.04 33.10
CA TYR A 193 2.83 -66.54 34.22
C TYR A 193 1.40 -66.87 33.77
N LEU A 194 0.79 -65.99 32.99
CA LEU A 194 -0.56 -66.19 32.45
C LEU A 194 -0.62 -67.39 31.47
N ASN A 195 0.40 -67.59 30.65
CA ASN A 195 0.46 -68.72 29.71
C ASN A 195 0.68 -70.06 30.43
N GLU A 196 1.46 -70.10 31.51
CA GLU A 196 1.57 -71.29 32.38
C GLU A 196 0.24 -71.60 33.07
N CYS A 197 -0.47 -70.60 33.62
CA CYS A 197 -1.82 -70.78 34.17
C CYS A 197 -2.82 -71.30 33.13
N ALA A 198 -2.69 -70.89 31.86
CA ALA A 198 -3.53 -71.34 30.75
C ALA A 198 -3.16 -72.76 30.25
N GLY A 199 -1.96 -73.26 30.57
CA GLY A 199 -1.44 -74.54 30.08
C GLY A 199 -0.85 -74.47 28.66
N GLU A 200 -0.56 -73.27 28.15
CA GLU A 200 0.01 -73.04 26.81
C GLU A 200 1.55 -72.98 26.82
N ALA A 201 2.16 -72.89 28.00
CA ALA A 201 3.61 -72.86 28.20
C ALA A 201 4.05 -73.90 29.25
N GLY A 202 5.34 -74.28 29.23
CA GLY A 202 5.96 -75.12 30.26
C GLY A 202 5.42 -76.55 30.34
N THR A 203 4.88 -76.93 31.49
CA THR A 203 4.42 -78.31 31.79
C THR A 203 3.19 -78.76 30.99
N MET A 204 2.59 -77.86 30.20
CA MET A 204 1.38 -78.09 29.39
C MET A 204 0.16 -78.57 30.20
N LEU A 205 0.22 -78.43 31.52
CA LEU A 205 -0.87 -78.73 32.44
C LEU A 205 -1.42 -77.43 32.99
N ARG A 206 -2.74 -77.28 32.93
CA ARG A 206 -3.42 -76.08 33.40
C ARG A 206 -3.29 -75.96 34.92
N GLY A 207 -2.92 -74.78 35.41
CA GLY A 207 -2.79 -74.51 36.84
C GLY A 207 -4.14 -74.25 37.52
N ASP A 208 -4.50 -75.05 38.53
CA ASP A 208 -5.77 -74.93 39.27
C ASP A 208 -5.70 -74.04 40.53
N GLY A 209 -4.61 -73.27 40.70
CA GLY A 209 -4.41 -72.39 41.85
C GLY A 209 -5.46 -71.26 41.95
N PRO A 210 -5.76 -70.77 43.17
CA PRO A 210 -6.74 -69.71 43.39
C PRO A 210 -6.42 -68.40 42.63
N GLU A 211 -5.13 -68.09 42.44
CA GLU A 211 -4.68 -66.90 41.70
C GLU A 211 -4.81 -67.06 40.16
N CYS A 212 -4.55 -68.25 39.61
CA CYS A 212 -4.81 -68.54 38.19
C CYS A 212 -6.30 -68.46 37.85
N ARG A 213 -7.17 -68.90 38.78
CA ARG A 213 -8.63 -68.81 38.63
C ARG A 213 -9.12 -67.36 38.63
N ARG A 214 -8.57 -66.50 39.49
CA ARG A 214 -8.89 -65.05 39.55
C ARG A 214 -8.50 -64.30 38.28
N THR A 215 -7.28 -64.51 37.80
CA THR A 215 -6.76 -63.84 36.59
C THR A 215 -7.50 -64.26 35.33
N TYR A 216 -7.92 -65.52 35.23
CA TYR A 216 -8.78 -66.00 34.13
C TYR A 216 -10.15 -65.32 34.11
N ILE A 217 -10.81 -65.22 35.27
CA ILE A 217 -12.09 -64.51 35.40
C ILE A 217 -11.94 -63.03 35.02
N ALA A 218 -10.85 -62.37 35.46
CA ALA A 218 -10.57 -60.97 35.13
C ALA A 218 -10.22 -60.75 33.63
N LYS A 219 -9.57 -61.72 32.96
CA LYS A 219 -9.33 -61.68 31.50
C LYS A 219 -10.63 -61.86 30.71
N LEU A 220 -11.49 -62.80 31.13
CA LEU A 220 -12.84 -62.97 30.56
C LEU A 220 -13.67 -61.69 30.71
N ASP A 221 -13.61 -61.03 31.87
CA ASP A 221 -14.30 -59.77 32.12
C ASP A 221 -13.74 -58.62 31.26
N LYS A 222 -12.42 -58.56 31.06
CA LYS A 222 -11.77 -57.62 30.13
C LYS A 222 -12.04 -57.89 28.65
N SER A 223 -12.12 -59.14 28.22
CA SER A 223 -12.49 -59.47 26.84
C SER A 223 -13.96 -59.15 26.59
N TRP A 224 -14.82 -59.45 27.57
CA TRP A 224 -16.25 -59.11 27.53
C TRP A 224 -16.46 -57.60 27.47
N THR A 225 -15.73 -56.81 28.26
CA THR A 225 -15.79 -55.34 28.21
C THR A 225 -15.17 -54.75 26.94
N ASN A 226 -14.06 -55.25 26.40
CA ASN A 226 -13.50 -54.74 25.15
C ASN A 226 -14.39 -55.06 23.92
N ASP A 227 -15.04 -56.22 23.89
CA ASP A 227 -16.01 -56.56 22.84
C ASP A 227 -17.31 -55.73 22.95
N HIS A 228 -17.60 -55.15 24.13
CA HIS A 228 -18.73 -54.27 24.37
C HIS A 228 -18.40 -52.75 24.37
N VAL A 229 -17.13 -52.35 24.27
CA VAL A 229 -16.68 -50.93 24.28
C VAL A 229 -16.26 -50.42 22.89
N VAL A 230 -16.39 -51.22 21.82
CA VAL A 230 -16.30 -50.74 20.42
C VAL A 230 -17.48 -49.78 20.05
N GLY A 231 -18.33 -49.40 21.01
CA GLY A 231 -19.45 -48.47 20.84
C GLY A 231 -19.25 -47.02 21.29
N SER A 232 -18.11 -46.60 21.85
CA SER A 232 -17.95 -45.18 22.23
C SER A 232 -16.51 -44.66 22.12
N SER A 233 -16.09 -44.35 20.90
CA SER A 233 -15.04 -43.39 20.64
C SER A 233 -15.56 -41.96 20.85
N THR A 234 -15.35 -41.39 22.03
CA THR A 234 -15.30 -39.92 22.17
C THR A 234 -13.90 -39.47 21.74
N PRO A 235 -13.77 -38.54 20.77
CA PRO A 235 -12.48 -38.03 20.37
C PRO A 235 -12.03 -36.97 21.39
N ASP A 236 -11.05 -37.34 22.24
CA ASP A 236 -10.36 -36.36 23.05
C ASP A 236 -9.40 -35.54 22.18
N ASN A 237 -9.74 -34.26 22.14
CA ASN A 237 -9.08 -33.15 21.54
C ASN A 237 -7.72 -32.90 22.24
N GLU A 238 -6.61 -33.31 21.62
CA GLU A 238 -5.30 -32.83 22.05
C GLU A 238 -4.30 -32.84 20.88
N LYS A 239 -4.32 -31.77 20.07
CA LYS A 239 -3.20 -31.27 19.27
C LYS A 239 -3.53 -29.91 18.66
N ALA A 240 -3.30 -28.85 19.42
CA ALA A 240 -3.07 -27.51 18.88
C ALA A 240 -2.23 -26.67 19.87
N SER A 241 -0.91 -26.89 19.86
CA SER A 241 0.10 -25.87 20.20
C SER A 241 1.48 -26.39 19.83
N ALA A 242 1.78 -26.30 18.53
CA ALA A 242 3.15 -26.26 18.02
C ALA A 242 3.12 -25.72 16.59
N VAL A 243 2.98 -24.40 16.41
CA VAL A 243 3.64 -23.57 15.39
C VAL A 243 3.56 -22.10 15.86
N SER A 244 4.70 -21.40 15.74
CA SER A 244 4.98 -19.97 15.95
C SER A 244 5.39 -19.53 17.36
#